data_AF-A0A9P6NST0-F1
#
_entry.id   AF-A0A9P6NST0-F1
#
_cell.length_a   1.000
_cell.length_b   1.000
_cell.length_c   1.000
_cell.angle_alpha   90.00
_cell.angle_beta   90.00
_cell.angle_gamma   90.00
#
_symmetry.space_group_name_H-M   'P 1'
#
loop_
_entity.id
_entity.type
_entity.pdbx_description
1 polymer ?
#
loop_
_entity_poly.entity_id
_entity_poly.type
_entity_poly.pdbx_seq_one_letter_code
_entity_poly.pdbx_strand_id
1 'polypeptide(L)'
;MDMVKVPKRHGLAKEFARRLRDAIFVVDREDRQLVEAYLAAKNTTWNYMLTAKPAWVLRRVKRVVPPPEELLPVVDNLFKEYGPLICSRTGLPLFDCEAWRQAFHVLEAIRLGHVSDPPGYSLYFKIGHDENQLPLYRCSRGTNTLEGGVHQNIIRKFMSFGAGPHLTDSVLADYRLRHNIDVGTINRYGRIHKGHYEPWLVTTISAMRKRLGIPDYTSRANEICDSLNYTEPNLSEETFGIISFARSLAEDLHVEVKNRDGQNTSQVDASLSVRISTYLVLQSVSMNNAKGQMYKYLAEKQGTKYAVVPVHTPEEFALFRHIMDQDHDTQ
;
A
#
# COMPACT_ATOMS: atom_id res chain seq x y z
N MET A 1 -12.71 3.63 -15.33
CA MET A 1 -13.86 4.13 -16.10
C MET A 1 -13.39 5.35 -16.84
N ASP A 2 -13.42 5.32 -18.18
CA ASP A 2 -13.19 6.52 -18.96
C ASP A 2 -14.31 7.50 -18.63
N MET A 3 -13.97 8.57 -17.91
CA MET A 3 -14.92 9.62 -17.61
C MET A 3 -15.30 10.32 -18.90
N VAL A 4 -16.61 10.56 -19.09
CA VAL A 4 -17.10 11.45 -20.14
C VAL A 4 -16.43 12.82 -19.99
N LYS A 5 -15.60 13.18 -20.96
CA LYS A 5 -14.85 14.44 -20.95
C LYS A 5 -15.77 15.55 -21.41
N VAL A 6 -16.25 16.33 -20.45
CA VAL A 6 -17.09 17.50 -20.70
C VAL A 6 -16.24 18.78 -20.63
N PRO A 7 -16.50 19.80 -21.47
CA PRO A 7 -15.75 21.06 -21.42
C PRO A 7 -15.84 21.72 -20.03
N LYS A 8 -14.71 21.90 -19.36
CA LYS A 8 -14.65 22.44 -17.98
C LYS A 8 -15.24 23.85 -17.84
N ARG A 9 -15.23 24.64 -18.91
CA ARG A 9 -15.75 26.01 -18.95
C ARG A 9 -17.25 26.09 -19.28
N HIS A 10 -17.89 24.95 -19.58
CA HIS A 10 -19.32 24.90 -19.85
C HIS A 10 -20.11 25.21 -18.57
N GLY A 11 -21.12 26.07 -18.65
CA GLY A 11 -21.90 26.50 -17.48
C GLY A 11 -22.56 25.35 -16.72
N LEU A 12 -23.02 24.33 -17.47
CA LEU A 12 -23.67 23.13 -16.92
C LEU A 12 -22.71 22.00 -16.51
N ALA A 13 -21.39 22.10 -16.77
CA ALA A 13 -20.48 20.98 -16.49
C ALA A 13 -20.46 20.57 -15.01
N LYS A 14 -20.52 21.56 -14.11
CA LYS A 14 -20.56 21.30 -12.66
C LYS A 14 -21.87 20.66 -12.22
N GLU A 15 -22.99 21.11 -12.79
CA GLU A 15 -24.30 20.57 -12.46
C GLU A 15 -24.45 19.13 -12.97
N PHE A 16 -24.05 18.89 -14.22
CA PHE A 16 -24.02 17.56 -14.81
C PHE A 16 -23.19 16.59 -13.96
N ALA A 17 -21.96 16.98 -13.56
CA ALA A 17 -21.11 16.13 -12.72
C ALA A 17 -21.73 15.83 -11.35
N ARG A 18 -22.51 16.77 -10.79
CA ARG A 18 -23.25 16.56 -9.54
C ARG A 18 -24.40 15.57 -9.74
N ARG A 19 -25.24 15.79 -10.76
CA ARG A 19 -26.38 14.91 -11.07
C ARG A 19 -25.93 13.49 -11.43
N LEU A 20 -24.84 13.35 -12.18
CA LEU A 20 -24.28 12.04 -12.52
C LEU A 20 -23.78 11.31 -11.28
N ARG A 21 -23.13 12.01 -10.34
CA ARG A 21 -22.74 11.42 -9.05
C ARG A 21 -23.97 10.96 -8.28
N ASP A 22 -24.99 11.80 -8.17
CA ASP A 22 -26.18 11.51 -7.37
C ASP A 22 -27.03 10.37 -8.00
N ALA A 23 -26.99 10.23 -9.33
CA ALA A 23 -27.59 9.12 -10.06
C ALA A 23 -26.85 7.79 -9.81
N ILE A 24 -25.51 7.81 -9.81
CA ILE A 24 -24.69 6.60 -9.62
C ILE A 24 -24.68 6.18 -8.15
N PHE A 25 -24.55 7.13 -7.23
CA PHE A 25 -24.40 6.86 -5.81
C PHE A 25 -25.69 7.15 -5.05
N VAL A 26 -26.54 6.13 -4.95
CA VAL A 26 -27.78 6.20 -4.18
C VAL A 26 -27.45 6.20 -2.70
N VAL A 27 -27.98 7.20 -2.00
CA VAL A 27 -27.80 7.38 -0.56
C VAL A 27 -28.75 6.47 0.21
N ASP A 28 -28.24 5.83 1.26
CA ASP A 28 -29.04 5.07 2.23
C ASP A 28 -30.11 5.96 2.89
N ARG A 29 -31.36 5.46 2.93
CA ARG A 29 -32.52 6.26 3.37
C ARG A 29 -32.47 6.57 4.86
N GLU A 30 -31.99 5.64 5.69
CA GLU A 30 -31.96 5.80 7.14
C GLU A 30 -30.92 6.83 7.54
N ASP A 31 -29.70 6.70 7.01
CA ASP A 31 -28.62 7.66 7.26
C ASP A 31 -29.00 9.07 6.79
N ARG A 32 -29.71 9.16 5.66
CA ARG A 32 -30.20 10.45 5.14
C ARG A 32 -31.16 11.12 6.11
N GLN A 33 -32.12 10.38 6.66
CA GLN A 33 -33.09 10.91 7.61
C GLN A 33 -32.42 11.40 8.89
N LEU A 34 -31.41 10.68 9.40
CA LEU A 34 -30.65 11.10 10.58
C LEU A 34 -29.93 12.43 10.35
N VAL A 35 -29.28 12.58 9.21
CA VAL A 35 -28.60 13.83 8.86
C VAL A 35 -29.60 14.95 8.59
N GLU A 36 -30.71 14.69 7.90
CA GLU A 36 -31.76 15.69 7.65
C GLU A 36 -32.40 16.17 8.96
N ALA A 37 -32.67 15.28 9.93
CA ALA A 37 -33.17 15.64 11.25
C ALA A 37 -32.20 16.56 12.01
N TYR A 38 -30.91 16.26 11.96
CA TYR A 38 -29.87 17.12 12.55
C TYR A 38 -29.77 18.48 11.84
N LEU A 39 -29.89 18.50 10.51
CA LEU A 39 -29.84 19.74 9.74
C LEU A 39 -31.08 20.62 9.98
N ALA A 40 -32.25 20.01 10.14
CA ALA A 40 -33.48 20.71 10.51
C ALA A 40 -33.34 21.42 11.86
N ALA A 41 -32.73 20.76 12.86
CA ALA A 41 -32.43 21.38 14.16
C ALA A 41 -31.47 22.58 14.05
N LYS A 42 -30.64 22.64 13.00
CA LYS A 42 -29.74 23.77 12.69
C LYS A 42 -30.30 24.72 11.63
N ASN A 43 -31.60 24.67 11.33
CA ASN A 43 -32.27 25.50 10.32
C ASN A 43 -31.58 25.48 8.94
N THR A 44 -31.01 24.34 8.57
CA THR A 44 -30.29 24.16 7.30
C THR A 44 -30.90 23.03 6.49
N THR A 45 -30.77 23.08 5.16
CA THR A 45 -31.28 22.02 4.26
C THR A 45 -30.16 21.10 3.76
N TRP A 46 -30.53 19.85 3.45
CA TRP A 46 -29.62 18.87 2.85
C TRP A 46 -28.96 19.37 1.57
N ASN A 47 -29.75 19.91 0.63
CA ASN A 47 -29.26 20.39 -0.67
C ASN A 47 -28.27 21.55 -0.53
N TYR A 48 -28.52 22.46 0.42
CA TYR A 48 -27.60 23.54 0.73
C TYR A 48 -26.27 22.99 1.27
N MET A 49 -26.33 22.07 2.24
CA MET A 49 -25.14 21.46 2.84
C MET A 49 -24.34 20.61 1.85
N LEU A 50 -25.00 19.89 0.96
CA LEU A 50 -24.32 19.12 -0.09
C LEU A 50 -23.58 20.04 -1.08
N THR A 51 -24.09 21.24 -1.30
CA THR A 51 -23.44 22.25 -2.16
C THR A 51 -22.29 22.95 -1.44
N ALA A 52 -22.49 23.37 -0.19
CA ALA A 52 -21.51 24.12 0.58
C ALA A 52 -20.39 23.24 1.17
N LYS A 53 -20.74 22.08 1.73
CA LYS A 53 -19.81 21.17 2.45
C LYS A 53 -20.10 19.69 2.11
N PRO A 54 -19.94 19.26 0.84
CA PRO A 54 -20.25 17.90 0.40
C PRO A 54 -19.49 16.82 1.19
N ALA A 55 -18.20 17.04 1.46
CA ALA A 55 -17.37 16.08 2.19
C ALA A 55 -17.88 15.80 3.61
N TRP A 56 -18.52 16.79 4.25
CA TRP A 56 -19.08 16.61 5.58
C TRP A 56 -20.31 15.71 5.54
N VAL A 57 -21.23 15.93 4.59
CA VAL A 57 -22.44 15.12 4.44
C VAL A 57 -22.10 13.70 4.02
N LEU A 58 -21.29 13.54 2.96
CA LEU A 58 -20.98 12.25 2.36
C LEU A 58 -20.12 11.32 3.24
N ARG A 59 -19.54 11.84 4.33
CA ARG A 59 -18.81 11.05 5.34
C ARG A 59 -19.76 10.42 6.37
N ARG A 60 -20.99 10.91 6.48
CA ARG A 60 -21.97 10.50 7.49
C ARG A 60 -23.07 9.60 6.94
N VAL A 61 -22.95 9.18 5.68
CA VAL A 61 -24.00 8.48 4.97
C VAL A 61 -23.41 7.39 4.08
N LYS A 62 -23.97 6.18 4.19
CA LYS A 62 -23.70 5.07 3.28
C LYS A 62 -24.26 5.39 1.89
N ARG A 63 -23.55 4.91 0.88
CA ARG A 63 -23.95 4.98 -0.53
C ARG A 63 -23.87 3.60 -1.15
N VAL A 64 -24.79 3.29 -2.05
CA VAL A 64 -24.83 2.05 -2.81
C VAL A 64 -24.95 2.41 -4.29
N VAL A 65 -24.22 1.70 -5.12
CA VAL A 65 -24.40 1.76 -6.57
C VAL A 65 -25.41 0.66 -6.92
N PRO A 66 -26.61 1.03 -7.42
CA PRO A 66 -27.69 0.09 -7.68
C PRO A 66 -27.33 -0.90 -8.80
N PRO A 67 -28.09 -1.99 -8.93
CA PRO A 67 -27.84 -2.98 -9.98
C PRO A 67 -28.10 -2.40 -11.38
N PRO A 68 -27.58 -3.03 -12.45
CA PRO A 68 -27.62 -2.49 -13.80
C PRO A 68 -29.03 -2.15 -14.31
N GLU A 69 -30.03 -2.92 -13.92
CA GLU A 69 -31.42 -2.78 -14.35
C GLU A 69 -32.03 -1.46 -13.89
N GLU A 70 -31.63 -1.00 -12.70
CA GLU A 70 -32.06 0.27 -12.13
C GLU A 70 -31.16 1.43 -12.57
N LEU A 71 -29.85 1.20 -12.67
CA LEU A 71 -28.87 2.24 -12.94
C LEU A 71 -28.89 2.72 -14.40
N LEU A 72 -28.99 1.78 -15.34
CA LEU A 72 -28.91 2.06 -16.78
C LEU A 72 -29.96 3.08 -17.26
N PRO A 73 -31.28 2.92 -16.98
CA PRO A 73 -32.27 3.88 -17.45
C PRO A 73 -32.09 5.27 -16.84
N VAL A 74 -31.64 5.34 -15.59
CA VAL A 74 -31.41 6.63 -14.90
C VAL A 74 -30.27 7.40 -15.55
N VAL A 75 -29.14 6.72 -15.81
CA VAL A 75 -27.96 7.35 -16.42
C VAL A 75 -28.19 7.69 -17.90
N ASP A 76 -28.89 6.83 -18.65
CA ASP A 76 -29.24 7.08 -20.05
C ASP A 76 -30.16 8.30 -20.19
N ASN A 77 -31.19 8.41 -19.35
CA ASN A 77 -32.05 9.59 -19.31
C ASN A 77 -31.27 10.87 -18.98
N LEU A 78 -30.32 10.80 -18.04
CA LEU A 78 -29.47 11.93 -17.69
C LEU A 78 -28.60 12.37 -18.88
N PHE A 79 -28.03 11.42 -19.64
CA PHE A 79 -27.24 11.74 -20.83
C PHE A 79 -28.09 12.36 -21.94
N LYS A 80 -29.32 11.88 -22.13
CA LYS A 80 -30.27 12.46 -23.09
C LYS A 80 -30.75 13.86 -22.68
N GLU A 81 -30.95 14.10 -21.40
CA GLU A 81 -31.37 15.40 -20.87
C GLU A 81 -30.24 16.44 -20.99
N TYR A 82 -29.02 16.09 -20.58
CA TYR A 82 -27.91 17.04 -20.48
C TYR A 82 -27.06 17.15 -21.74
N GLY A 83 -26.92 16.07 -22.51
CA GLY A 83 -26.06 16.00 -23.69
C GLY A 83 -26.31 17.11 -24.73
N PRO A 84 -27.57 17.37 -25.15
CA PRO A 84 -27.86 18.37 -26.18
C PRO A 84 -27.91 19.82 -25.65
N LEU A 85 -27.80 20.04 -24.33
CA LEU A 85 -27.94 21.37 -23.76
C LEU A 85 -26.80 22.29 -24.21
N ILE A 86 -27.18 23.46 -24.73
CA ILE A 86 -26.25 24.44 -25.31
C ILE A 86 -25.72 25.38 -24.23
N CYS A 87 -24.42 25.64 -24.25
CA CYS A 87 -23.80 26.64 -23.42
C CYS A 87 -24.21 28.05 -23.85
N SER A 88 -24.71 28.87 -22.92
CA SER A 88 -24.99 30.28 -23.20
C SER A 88 -23.77 31.12 -23.59
N ARG A 89 -22.56 30.69 -23.18
CA ARG A 89 -21.31 31.43 -23.47
C ARG A 89 -20.57 30.94 -24.71
N THR A 90 -20.57 29.62 -24.97
CA THR A 90 -19.79 29.04 -26.07
C THR A 90 -20.65 28.61 -27.25
N GLY A 91 -21.99 28.55 -27.11
CA GLY A 91 -22.89 28.10 -28.17
C GLY A 91 -22.74 26.63 -28.55
N LEU A 92 -21.92 25.87 -27.82
CA LEU A 92 -21.66 24.45 -28.06
C LEU A 92 -22.50 23.58 -27.13
N PRO A 93 -22.91 22.37 -27.56
CA PRO A 93 -23.55 21.40 -26.69
C PRO A 93 -22.62 20.92 -25.58
N LEU A 94 -23.20 20.38 -24.51
CA LEU A 94 -22.44 19.80 -23.41
C LEU A 94 -21.61 18.59 -23.87
N PHE A 95 -22.20 17.74 -24.71
CA PHE A 95 -21.54 16.57 -25.28
C PHE A 95 -21.14 16.83 -26.73
N ASP A 96 -19.85 16.67 -27.01
CA ASP A 96 -19.32 16.55 -28.37
C ASP A 96 -19.39 15.09 -28.86
N CYS A 97 -18.94 14.84 -30.09
CA CYS A 97 -18.94 13.50 -30.67
C CYS A 97 -18.09 12.49 -29.85
N GLU A 98 -17.02 12.96 -29.19
CA GLU A 98 -16.18 12.12 -28.34
C GLU A 98 -16.88 11.79 -27.01
N ALA A 99 -17.52 12.78 -26.39
CA ALA A 99 -18.29 12.63 -25.17
C ALA A 99 -19.48 11.68 -25.37
N TRP A 100 -20.16 11.72 -26.51
CA TRP A 100 -21.20 10.74 -26.86
C TRP A 100 -20.64 9.32 -26.99
N ARG A 101 -19.46 9.16 -27.60
CA ARG A 101 -18.78 7.86 -27.68
C ARG A 101 -18.40 7.34 -26.29
N GLN A 102 -17.86 8.21 -25.44
CA GLN A 102 -17.53 7.87 -24.05
C GLN A 102 -18.79 7.54 -23.23
N ALA A 103 -19.86 8.30 -23.41
CA ALA A 103 -21.15 8.05 -22.76
C ALA A 103 -21.69 6.66 -23.12
N PHE A 104 -21.58 6.26 -24.39
CA PHE A 104 -21.93 4.90 -24.82
C PHE A 104 -21.09 3.83 -24.10
N HIS A 105 -19.78 4.00 -24.00
CA HIS A 105 -18.92 3.06 -23.26
C HIS A 105 -19.25 3.00 -21.76
N VAL A 106 -19.64 4.11 -21.15
CA VAL A 106 -20.11 4.14 -19.76
C VAL A 106 -21.41 3.37 -19.61
N LEU A 107 -22.38 3.57 -20.52
CA LEU A 107 -23.64 2.82 -20.50
C LEU A 107 -23.40 1.32 -20.70
N GLU A 108 -22.48 0.93 -21.59
CA GLU A 108 -22.13 -0.47 -21.80
C GLU A 108 -21.43 -1.08 -20.57
N ALA A 109 -20.56 -0.33 -19.91
CA ALA A 109 -19.96 -0.77 -18.65
C ALA A 109 -20.99 -0.96 -17.53
N ILE A 110 -22.02 -0.12 -17.47
CA ILE A 110 -23.16 -0.28 -16.56
C ILE A 110 -23.95 -1.52 -16.93
N ARG A 111 -24.27 -1.72 -18.22
CA ARG A 111 -25.02 -2.88 -18.73
C ARG A 111 -24.37 -4.20 -18.37
N LEU A 112 -23.03 -4.26 -18.42
CA LEU A 112 -22.24 -5.43 -18.03
C LEU A 112 -22.09 -5.61 -16.51
N GLY A 113 -22.60 -4.69 -15.70
CA GLY A 113 -22.51 -4.76 -14.23
C GLY A 113 -21.14 -4.42 -13.66
N HIS A 114 -20.22 -3.84 -14.44
CA HIS A 114 -18.87 -3.48 -13.98
C HIS A 114 -18.85 -2.30 -13.00
N VAL A 115 -19.96 -1.58 -12.88
CA VAL A 115 -20.09 -0.34 -12.07
C VAL A 115 -20.84 -0.59 -10.77
N SER A 116 -21.80 -1.51 -10.78
CA SER A 116 -22.67 -1.82 -9.66
C SER A 116 -21.91 -2.50 -8.52
N ASP A 117 -22.36 -2.27 -7.28
CA ASP A 117 -21.77 -2.95 -6.14
C ASP A 117 -22.19 -4.44 -6.12
N PRO A 118 -21.31 -5.35 -5.64
CA PRO A 118 -21.68 -6.75 -5.51
C PRO A 118 -22.80 -6.93 -4.46
N PRO A 119 -23.82 -7.77 -4.75
CA PRO A 119 -24.94 -7.98 -3.84
C PRO A 119 -24.45 -8.64 -2.54
N GLY A 120 -25.00 -8.20 -1.41
CA GLY A 120 -24.71 -8.77 -0.09
C GLY A 120 -23.46 -8.25 0.60
N TYR A 121 -22.68 -7.35 -0.01
CA TYR A 121 -21.47 -6.77 0.60
C TYR A 121 -21.64 -5.28 0.87
N SER A 122 -21.44 -4.86 2.13
CA SER A 122 -21.36 -3.43 2.46
C SER A 122 -19.96 -2.89 2.18
N LEU A 123 -19.86 -1.98 1.22
CA LEU A 123 -18.62 -1.26 0.92
C LEU A 123 -18.38 -0.06 1.85
N TYR A 124 -19.17 0.06 2.91
CA TYR A 124 -18.98 1.05 3.97
C TYR A 124 -18.84 0.37 5.32
N PHE A 125 -17.85 0.83 6.09
CA PHE A 125 -17.65 0.42 7.48
C PHE A 125 -17.74 1.63 8.40
N LYS A 126 -18.40 1.45 9.54
CA LYS A 126 -18.59 2.49 10.56
C LYS A 126 -17.29 2.62 11.37
N ILE A 127 -16.69 3.81 11.34
CA ILE A 127 -15.49 4.13 12.14
C ILE A 127 -15.90 4.52 13.57
N GLY A 128 -17.02 5.22 13.71
CA GLY A 128 -17.45 5.75 15.00
C GLY A 128 -18.57 6.75 14.85
N HIS A 129 -18.66 7.66 15.81
CA HIS A 129 -19.60 8.78 15.79
C HIS A 129 -18.83 10.10 15.84
N ASP A 130 -19.44 11.12 15.25
CA ASP A 130 -18.97 12.50 15.33
C ASP A 130 -19.34 13.14 16.68
N GLU A 131 -18.83 14.36 16.94
CA GLU A 131 -19.22 15.18 18.10
C GLU A 131 -20.74 15.37 18.21
N ASN A 132 -21.43 15.34 17.07
CA ASN A 132 -22.89 15.48 16.95
C ASN A 132 -23.64 14.14 17.03
N GLN A 133 -23.00 13.06 17.48
CA GLN A 133 -23.54 11.69 17.52
C GLN A 133 -23.96 11.09 16.17
N LEU A 134 -23.60 11.74 15.06
CA LEU A 134 -23.86 11.21 13.71
C LEU A 134 -22.84 10.10 13.38
N PRO A 135 -23.27 9.02 12.71
CA PRO A 135 -22.35 7.95 12.32
C PRO A 135 -21.30 8.47 11.34
N LEU A 136 -20.07 8.00 11.48
CA LEU A 136 -18.98 8.26 10.54
C LEU A 136 -18.65 6.96 9.81
N TYR A 137 -18.73 7.01 8.49
CA TYR A 137 -18.44 5.89 7.62
C TYR A 137 -17.16 6.11 6.84
N ARG A 138 -16.47 5.02 6.54
CA ARG A 138 -15.41 4.97 5.55
C ARG A 138 -15.74 3.96 4.47
N CYS A 139 -15.45 4.38 3.26
CA CYS A 139 -15.69 3.60 2.06
C CYS A 139 -14.50 2.66 1.84
N SER A 140 -14.78 1.39 1.58
CA SER A 140 -13.79 0.42 1.11
C SER A 140 -13.63 0.46 -0.41
N ARG A 141 -14.56 1.08 -1.16
CA ARG A 141 -14.37 1.32 -2.60
C ARG A 141 -13.03 2.01 -2.78
N GLY A 142 -12.11 1.32 -3.44
CA GLY A 142 -10.87 1.92 -3.87
C GLY A 142 -11.20 3.11 -4.74
N THR A 143 -10.61 4.26 -4.44
CA THR A 143 -10.45 5.25 -5.50
C THR A 143 -9.50 4.63 -6.51
N ASN A 144 -9.93 4.38 -7.75
CA ASN A 144 -8.97 4.07 -8.82
C ASN A 144 -8.28 5.34 -9.29
N THR A 145 -7.62 6.02 -8.35
CA THR A 145 -6.49 6.86 -8.66
C THR A 145 -5.29 5.93 -8.77
N LEU A 146 -5.02 5.40 -9.96
CA LEU A 146 -3.70 4.80 -10.22
C LEU A 146 -2.56 5.77 -9.83
N GLU A 147 -2.83 7.07 -9.68
CA GLU A 147 -1.84 8.08 -9.32
C GLU A 147 -2.03 8.77 -7.94
N GLY A 148 -3.22 9.11 -7.45
CA GLY A 148 -3.38 10.15 -6.41
C GLY A 148 -2.91 9.87 -4.98
N GLY A 149 -2.92 8.61 -4.54
CA GLY A 149 -2.60 8.25 -3.15
C GLY A 149 -1.12 7.99 -2.95
N VAL A 150 -0.70 6.77 -3.27
CA VAL A 150 0.68 6.32 -3.09
C VAL A 150 1.59 6.85 -4.20
N HIS A 151 1.20 6.73 -5.47
CA HIS A 151 2.03 7.12 -6.62
C HIS A 151 2.33 8.62 -6.66
N GLN A 152 1.39 9.52 -6.40
CA GLN A 152 1.60 10.97 -6.39
C GLN A 152 2.40 11.40 -5.16
N ASN A 153 2.28 10.68 -4.04
CA ASN A 153 3.16 10.90 -2.91
C ASN A 153 4.58 10.42 -3.18
N ILE A 154 4.73 9.30 -3.90
CA ILE A 154 6.01 8.82 -4.43
C ILE A 154 6.56 9.87 -5.40
N ILE A 155 5.90 10.13 -6.53
CA ILE A 155 6.33 11.09 -7.56
C ILE A 155 6.73 12.44 -6.94
N ARG A 156 5.91 13.05 -6.08
CA ARG A 156 6.27 14.32 -5.42
C ARG A 156 7.51 14.23 -4.53
N LYS A 157 7.77 13.07 -3.92
CA LYS A 157 8.94 12.84 -3.08
C LYS A 157 10.18 12.40 -3.86
N PHE A 158 10.04 11.81 -5.05
CA PHE A 158 11.17 11.28 -5.83
C PHE A 158 11.61 12.20 -6.98
N MET A 159 10.67 12.88 -7.64
CA MET A 159 10.91 13.62 -8.88
C MET A 159 11.97 14.72 -8.73
N SER A 160 12.14 15.29 -7.53
CA SER A 160 13.12 16.35 -7.27
C SER A 160 14.55 15.88 -7.01
N PHE A 161 14.78 14.60 -6.69
CA PHE A 161 16.07 14.15 -6.14
C PHE A 161 17.02 13.52 -7.14
N GLY A 162 16.59 13.27 -8.39
CA GLY A 162 17.41 12.53 -9.37
C GLY A 162 17.90 11.18 -8.80
N ALA A 163 17.03 10.51 -8.04
CA ALA A 163 17.43 9.38 -7.21
C ALA A 163 17.86 8.17 -8.04
N GLY A 164 19.08 7.69 -7.81
CA GLY A 164 19.53 6.40 -8.32
C GLY A 164 18.71 5.23 -7.72
N PRO A 165 18.82 4.01 -8.29
CA PRO A 165 18.02 2.86 -7.86
C PRO A 165 18.08 2.57 -6.34
N HIS A 166 19.26 2.66 -5.73
CA HIS A 166 19.45 2.41 -4.29
C HIS A 166 18.77 3.44 -3.38
N LEU A 167 18.85 4.73 -3.74
CA LEU A 167 18.18 5.78 -2.99
C LEU A 167 16.66 5.64 -3.13
N THR A 168 16.20 5.30 -4.34
CA THR A 168 14.79 5.06 -4.61
C THR A 168 14.25 3.92 -3.72
N ASP A 169 14.95 2.79 -3.67
CA ASP A 169 14.55 1.66 -2.83
C ASP A 169 14.53 2.01 -1.33
N SER A 170 15.56 2.69 -0.85
CA SER A 170 15.67 3.10 0.56
C SER A 170 14.53 4.04 0.98
N VAL A 171 14.21 5.03 0.16
CA VAL A 171 13.13 5.99 0.45
C VAL A 171 11.75 5.36 0.26
N LEU A 172 11.60 4.41 -0.68
CA LEU A 172 10.37 3.63 -0.82
C LEU A 172 10.14 2.76 0.42
N ALA A 173 11.19 2.15 0.97
CA ALA A 173 11.11 1.38 2.21
C ALA A 173 10.66 2.26 3.39
N ASP A 174 11.26 3.44 3.58
CA ASP A 174 10.84 4.40 4.61
C ASP A 174 9.38 4.87 4.39
N TYR A 175 9.00 5.18 3.15
CA TYR A 175 7.63 5.56 2.83
C TYR A 175 6.62 4.45 3.17
N ARG A 176 6.89 3.20 2.76
CA ARG A 176 6.04 2.04 3.04
C ARG A 176 5.87 1.84 4.54
N LEU A 177 6.97 1.91 5.29
CA LEU A 177 6.94 1.78 6.75
C LEU A 177 6.03 2.82 7.40
N ARG A 178 6.28 4.12 7.12
CA ARG A 178 5.47 5.21 7.70
C ARG A 178 4.01 5.13 7.30
N HIS A 179 3.75 4.89 6.02
CA HIS A 179 2.40 4.76 5.50
C HIS A 179 1.64 3.62 6.16
N ASN A 180 2.27 2.46 6.32
CA ASN A 180 1.65 1.30 6.96
C ASN A 180 1.37 1.54 8.44
N ILE A 181 2.27 2.23 9.16
CA ILE A 181 2.05 2.63 10.56
C ILE A 181 0.85 3.56 10.68
N ASP A 182 0.79 4.61 9.85
CA ASP A 182 -0.29 5.60 9.87
C ASP A 182 -1.64 4.96 9.52
N VAL A 183 -1.70 4.27 8.38
CA VAL A 183 -2.92 3.62 7.89
C VAL A 183 -3.35 2.51 8.84
N GLY A 184 -2.40 1.74 9.37
CA GLY A 184 -2.66 0.71 10.37
C GLY A 184 -3.27 1.27 11.65
N THR A 185 -2.69 2.36 12.18
CA THR A 185 -3.20 3.02 13.40
C THR A 185 -4.60 3.60 13.18
N ILE A 186 -4.82 4.26 12.04
CA ILE A 186 -6.13 4.84 11.70
C ILE A 186 -7.16 3.73 11.51
N ASN A 187 -6.82 2.63 10.83
CA ASN A 187 -7.76 1.55 10.56
C ASN A 187 -8.14 0.78 11.82
N ARG A 188 -7.20 0.54 12.74
CA ARG A 188 -7.45 -0.22 13.97
C ARG A 188 -8.09 0.63 15.07
N TYR A 189 -7.68 1.88 15.22
CA TYR A 189 -8.08 2.72 16.36
C TYR A 189 -8.81 4.02 16.01
N GLY A 190 -8.95 4.34 14.71
CA GLY A 190 -9.56 5.59 14.28
C GLY A 190 -8.74 6.84 14.66
N ARG A 191 -7.45 6.69 14.98
CA ARG A 191 -6.58 7.76 15.48
C ARG A 191 -5.33 7.90 14.63
N ILE A 192 -4.79 9.11 14.58
CA ILE A 192 -3.51 9.40 13.93
C ILE A 192 -2.38 8.84 14.81
N HIS A 193 -1.37 8.23 14.18
CA HIS A 193 -0.18 7.75 14.88
C HIS A 193 0.53 8.92 15.60
N LYS A 194 0.77 8.75 16.90
CA LYS A 194 1.50 9.69 17.75
C LYS A 194 2.69 8.96 18.36
N GLY A 195 3.74 8.81 17.57
CA GLY A 195 4.94 8.07 17.94
C GLY A 195 6.07 8.30 16.96
N HIS A 196 7.21 7.68 17.23
CA HIS A 196 8.35 7.69 16.31
C HIS A 196 8.19 6.55 15.29
N TYR A 197 8.49 6.84 14.03
CA TYR A 197 8.33 5.86 12.94
C TYR A 197 9.46 4.83 12.87
N GLU A 198 10.59 5.07 13.56
CA GLU A 198 11.69 4.11 13.66
C GLU A 198 11.32 3.05 14.72
N PRO A 199 10.96 1.82 14.31
CA PRO A 199 10.48 0.79 15.24
C PRO A 199 11.54 0.39 16.25
N TRP A 200 12.80 0.47 15.82
CA TRP A 200 14.01 0.18 16.57
C TRP A 200 14.23 1.11 17.75
N LEU A 201 14.01 2.41 17.54
CA LEU A 201 14.10 3.40 18.62
C LEU A 201 13.00 3.14 19.66
N VAL A 202 11.77 2.87 19.19
CA VAL A 202 10.63 2.55 20.07
C VAL A 202 10.90 1.29 20.89
N THR A 203 11.45 0.26 20.25
CA THR A 203 11.83 -1.01 20.88
C THR A 203 12.92 -0.81 21.93
N THR A 204 13.96 -0.03 21.61
CA THR A 204 15.06 0.28 22.53
C THR A 204 14.58 1.06 23.75
N ILE A 205 13.71 2.07 23.55
CA ILE A 205 13.11 2.84 24.65
C ILE A 205 12.28 1.92 25.55
N SER A 206 11.52 1.00 24.98
CA SER A 206 10.70 0.04 25.74
C SER A 206 11.59 -0.93 26.54
N ALA A 207 12.66 -1.44 25.94
CA ALA A 207 13.64 -2.27 26.65
C ALA A 207 14.31 -1.54 27.84
N MET A 208 14.69 -0.27 27.65
CA MET A 208 15.24 0.56 28.72
C MET A 208 14.23 0.78 29.85
N ARG A 209 12.95 1.04 29.52
CA ARG A 209 11.87 1.20 30.51
C ARG A 209 11.68 -0.07 31.35
N LYS A 210 11.60 -1.22 30.69
CA LYS A 210 11.50 -2.53 31.35
C LYS A 210 12.66 -2.76 32.32
N ARG A 211 13.90 -2.44 31.91
CA ARG A 211 15.09 -2.53 32.79
C ARG A 211 15.02 -1.60 34.00
N LEU A 212 14.39 -0.44 33.86
CA LEU A 212 14.21 0.53 34.93
C LEU A 212 12.96 0.27 35.78
N GLY A 213 12.19 -0.78 35.51
CA GLY A 213 10.93 -1.07 36.20
C GLY A 213 9.82 -0.04 35.90
N ILE A 214 10.00 0.78 34.86
CA ILE A 214 8.98 1.74 34.42
C ILE A 214 7.97 0.98 33.57
N PRO A 215 6.66 1.03 33.87
CA PRO A 215 5.66 0.42 33.03
C PRO A 215 5.73 1.02 31.62
N ASP A 216 5.62 0.17 30.60
CA ASP A 216 5.53 0.65 29.22
C ASP A 216 4.35 1.60 29.08
N TYR A 217 4.48 2.58 28.17
CA TYR A 217 3.36 3.47 27.89
C TYR A 217 2.17 2.59 27.51
N THR A 218 1.07 2.69 28.28
CA THR A 218 -0.28 2.27 27.87
C THR A 218 -0.82 3.20 26.77
N SER A 219 0.06 3.67 25.89
CA SER A 219 -0.33 4.09 24.56
C SER A 219 -0.84 2.82 23.89
N ARG A 220 -2.15 2.75 23.70
CA ARG A 220 -2.85 1.68 22.97
C ARG A 220 -2.27 1.39 21.57
N ALA A 221 -1.33 2.21 21.09
CA ALA A 221 -0.50 1.92 19.92
C ALA A 221 0.48 0.74 20.14
N ASN A 222 0.82 0.36 21.38
CA ASN A 222 1.67 -0.80 21.67
C ASN A 222 0.98 -2.13 21.39
N GLU A 223 -0.37 -2.20 21.40
CA GLU A 223 -1.10 -3.37 20.90
C GLU A 223 -0.86 -3.61 19.39
N ILE A 224 -0.40 -2.60 18.63
CA ILE A 224 0.03 -2.77 17.22
C ILE A 224 1.48 -3.24 17.13
N CYS A 225 2.33 -2.83 18.07
CA CYS A 225 3.76 -3.08 18.03
C CYS A 225 4.20 -4.39 18.69
N ASP A 226 3.31 -5.19 19.27
CA ASP A 226 3.70 -6.53 19.74
C ASP A 226 4.26 -7.40 18.60
N SER A 227 3.76 -7.23 17.36
CA SER A 227 4.31 -7.92 16.19
C SER A 227 5.67 -7.38 15.71
N LEU A 228 6.15 -6.26 16.28
CA LEU A 228 7.45 -5.65 16.02
C LEU A 228 8.32 -5.56 17.28
N ASN A 229 7.88 -6.16 18.39
CA ASN A 229 8.65 -6.25 19.63
C ASN A 229 9.70 -7.36 19.46
N TYR A 230 10.78 -7.04 18.76
CA TYR A 230 11.97 -7.88 18.62
C TYR A 230 12.86 -7.85 19.88
N THR A 231 12.28 -7.67 21.06
CA THR A 231 12.99 -7.64 22.33
C THR A 231 12.90 -8.99 23.03
N GLU A 232 13.99 -9.35 23.73
CA GLU A 232 14.05 -10.50 24.64
C GLU A 232 12.76 -10.64 25.47
N PRO A 233 12.06 -11.79 25.39
CA PRO A 233 12.53 -13.09 24.90
C PRO A 233 12.12 -13.41 23.43
N ASN A 234 11.53 -12.47 22.69
CA ASN A 234 10.96 -12.71 21.36
C ASN A 234 11.95 -12.47 20.20
N LEU A 235 13.27 -12.48 20.44
CA LEU A 235 14.22 -12.55 19.33
C LEU A 235 14.05 -13.91 18.67
N SER A 236 13.55 -13.92 17.43
CA SER A 236 13.58 -15.13 16.62
C SER A 236 15.03 -15.53 16.37
N GLU A 237 15.39 -16.77 16.66
CA GLU A 237 16.65 -17.38 16.22
C GLU A 237 16.64 -17.67 14.70
N GLU A 238 15.50 -17.47 14.03
CA GLU A 238 15.37 -17.70 12.60
C GLU A 238 16.27 -16.75 11.81
N THR A 239 17.25 -17.34 11.14
CA THR A 239 18.08 -16.65 10.17
C THR A 239 17.49 -16.89 8.77
N PHE A 240 17.09 -15.83 8.09
CA PHE A 240 16.64 -15.89 6.71
C PHE A 240 17.84 -15.68 5.77
N GLY A 241 18.04 -16.58 4.81
CA GLY A 241 19.12 -16.47 3.82
C GLY A 241 19.98 -17.73 3.72
N ILE A 242 21.28 -17.55 3.47
CA ILE A 242 22.24 -18.66 3.35
C ILE A 242 22.38 -19.33 4.73
N ILE A 243 21.87 -20.55 4.84
CA ILE A 243 21.90 -21.37 6.06
C ILE A 243 23.30 -21.97 6.20
N SER A 244 23.81 -22.04 7.44
CA SER A 244 25.05 -22.74 7.74
C SER A 244 24.90 -24.24 7.46
N PHE A 245 25.95 -24.88 6.92
CA PHE A 245 25.96 -26.33 6.77
C PHE A 245 25.83 -27.00 8.15
N ALA A 246 24.88 -27.92 8.29
CA ALA A 246 24.80 -28.79 9.45
C ALA A 246 26.07 -29.63 9.54
N ARG A 247 26.65 -29.79 10.73
CA ARG A 247 27.92 -30.53 10.91
C ARG A 247 27.83 -31.96 10.40
N SER A 248 26.73 -32.64 10.67
CA SER A 248 26.47 -34.00 10.16
C SER A 248 26.48 -34.05 8.62
N LEU A 249 25.82 -33.08 7.97
CA LEU A 249 25.76 -33.00 6.50
C LEU A 249 27.13 -32.65 5.90
N ALA A 250 27.91 -31.82 6.58
CA ALA A 250 29.27 -31.49 6.13
C ALA A 250 30.21 -32.70 6.24
N GLU A 251 30.06 -33.53 7.28
CA GLU A 251 30.80 -34.78 7.44
C GLU A 251 30.43 -35.80 6.35
N ASP A 252 29.13 -35.99 6.10
CA ASP A 252 28.61 -36.90 5.07
C ASP A 252 29.05 -36.51 3.64
N LEU A 253 29.13 -35.20 3.36
CA LEU A 253 29.52 -34.66 2.05
C LEU A 253 31.02 -34.31 1.96
N HIS A 254 31.81 -34.65 2.98
CA HIS A 254 33.25 -34.34 3.06
C HIS A 254 33.59 -32.85 2.85
N VAL A 255 32.72 -31.95 3.28
CA VAL A 255 32.91 -30.50 3.17
C VAL A 255 33.77 -30.01 4.33
N GLU A 256 34.88 -29.35 4.03
CA GLU A 256 35.76 -28.78 5.05
C GLU A 256 35.06 -27.64 5.81
N VAL A 257 34.70 -27.89 7.07
CA VAL A 257 34.13 -26.89 7.97
C VAL A 257 35.24 -25.98 8.50
N LYS A 258 34.97 -24.67 8.58
CA LYS A 258 35.93 -23.72 9.17
C LYS A 258 35.92 -23.89 10.69
N ASN A 259 37.03 -24.35 11.28
CA ASN A 259 37.20 -24.36 12.72
C ASN A 259 37.06 -22.92 13.24
N ARG A 260 35.98 -22.68 14.00
CA ARG A 260 35.82 -21.44 14.76
C ARG A 260 36.68 -21.54 16.01
N ASP A 261 37.99 -21.44 15.86
CA ASP A 261 38.86 -21.20 17.01
C ASP A 261 38.47 -19.85 17.61
N GLY A 262 38.13 -19.87 18.90
CA GLY A 262 37.39 -18.82 19.60
C GLY A 262 38.16 -17.53 19.85
N GLN A 263 38.58 -16.81 18.81
CA GLN A 263 39.09 -15.45 18.94
C GLN A 263 38.57 -14.54 17.82
N ASN A 264 38.15 -13.35 18.23
CA ASN A 264 37.51 -12.28 17.47
C ASN A 264 35.99 -12.42 17.24
N THR A 265 35.22 -12.63 18.31
CA THR A 265 34.04 -11.78 18.50
C THR A 265 34.57 -10.37 18.75
N SER A 266 34.93 -9.64 17.69
CA SER A 266 34.89 -8.19 17.75
C SER A 266 33.52 -7.86 18.30
N GLN A 267 33.47 -7.16 19.44
CA GLN A 267 32.25 -6.59 19.97
C GLN A 267 31.63 -5.77 18.85
N VAL A 268 30.73 -6.39 18.09
CA VAL A 268 29.79 -5.65 17.25
C VAL A 268 28.86 -5.05 18.28
N ASP A 269 29.19 -3.83 18.64
CA ASP A 269 28.46 -2.94 19.53
C ASP A 269 26.96 -3.29 19.46
N ALA A 270 26.43 -3.90 20.53
CA ALA A 270 25.06 -4.40 20.54
C ALA A 270 24.04 -3.27 20.27
N SER A 271 24.47 -2.01 20.35
CA SER A 271 23.73 -0.82 19.95
C SER A 271 23.52 -0.68 18.43
N LEU A 272 24.40 -1.26 17.59
CA LEU A 272 24.31 -1.25 16.12
C LEU A 272 23.44 -2.38 15.55
N SER A 273 23.15 -3.41 16.36
CA SER A 273 22.28 -4.53 15.97
C SER A 273 20.81 -4.13 15.79
N VAL A 274 20.43 -2.94 16.26
CA VAL A 274 19.05 -2.45 16.21
C VAL A 274 18.70 -1.84 14.83
N ARG A 275 19.63 -1.75 13.87
CA ARG A 275 19.35 -1.14 12.55
C ARG A 275 19.31 -2.16 11.41
N ILE A 276 18.35 -3.08 11.43
CA ILE A 276 18.11 -4.02 10.31
C ILE A 276 17.87 -3.29 8.98
N SER A 277 17.33 -2.05 9.01
CA SER A 277 17.16 -1.23 7.81
C SER A 277 18.48 -0.80 7.14
N THR A 278 19.62 -0.85 7.84
CA THR A 278 20.95 -0.65 7.24
C THR A 278 21.60 -1.97 6.80
N TYR A 279 21.04 -3.13 7.20
CA TYR A 279 21.51 -4.46 6.78
C TYR A 279 20.86 -4.97 5.49
N LEU A 280 19.85 -4.26 4.95
CA LEU A 280 19.43 -4.41 3.55
C LEU A 280 20.34 -3.65 2.57
N VAL A 281 21.50 -3.17 3.03
CA VAL A 281 22.60 -2.87 2.12
C VAL A 281 23.14 -4.23 1.67
N LEU A 282 22.88 -4.59 0.40
CA LEU A 282 23.79 -5.48 -0.32
C LEU A 282 25.19 -4.95 -0.05
N GLN A 283 25.98 -5.63 0.79
CA GLN A 283 27.35 -5.22 1.06
C GLN A 283 28.00 -5.05 -0.31
N SER A 284 28.32 -3.80 -0.67
CA SER A 284 29.04 -3.51 -1.90
C SER A 284 30.41 -4.14 -1.73
N VAL A 285 30.55 -5.39 -2.19
CA VAL A 285 31.85 -6.03 -2.32
C VAL A 285 32.61 -5.13 -3.28
N SER A 286 33.67 -4.50 -2.76
CA SER A 286 34.60 -3.73 -3.58
C SER A 286 34.98 -4.59 -4.77
N MET A 287 34.54 -4.20 -5.97
CA MET A 287 34.76 -4.92 -7.25
C MET A 287 36.22 -4.81 -7.71
N ASN A 288 37.15 -4.64 -6.77
CA ASN A 288 38.57 -4.59 -7.02
C ASN A 288 39.21 -5.87 -6.50
N ASN A 289 39.47 -6.75 -7.47
CA ASN A 289 40.48 -7.81 -7.49
C ASN A 289 40.08 -9.25 -7.10
N ALA A 290 40.34 -10.11 -8.09
CA ALA A 290 40.60 -11.53 -8.07
C ALA A 290 39.38 -12.46 -7.99
N LYS A 291 39.30 -13.36 -8.98
CA LYS A 291 38.47 -14.58 -9.06
C LYS A 291 38.47 -15.42 -7.76
N GLY A 292 39.41 -15.20 -6.84
CA GLY A 292 39.52 -15.87 -5.55
C GLY A 292 38.64 -15.32 -4.41
N GLN A 293 37.99 -14.16 -4.54
CA GLN A 293 37.15 -13.59 -3.47
C GLN A 293 35.64 -13.67 -3.71
N MET A 294 35.19 -14.11 -4.89
CA MET A 294 33.79 -14.06 -5.31
C MET A 294 32.83 -14.81 -4.37
N TYR A 295 33.31 -15.90 -3.76
CA TYR A 295 32.50 -16.74 -2.88
C TYR A 295 32.88 -16.64 -1.41
N LYS A 296 33.71 -15.66 -1.01
CA LYS A 296 34.17 -15.52 0.37
C LYS A 296 32.99 -15.28 1.33
N TYR A 297 32.05 -14.42 0.92
CA TYR A 297 30.82 -14.15 1.67
C TYR A 297 29.96 -15.41 1.84
N LEU A 298 29.81 -16.19 0.76
CA LEU A 298 29.03 -17.43 0.77
C LEU A 298 29.64 -18.48 1.70
N ALA A 299 30.95 -18.70 1.63
CA ALA A 299 31.69 -19.60 2.52
C ALA A 299 31.55 -19.19 4.00
N GLU A 300 31.63 -17.89 4.28
CA GLU A 300 31.50 -17.36 5.65
C GLU A 300 30.11 -17.59 6.23
N LYS A 301 29.04 -17.39 5.43
CA LYS A 301 27.66 -17.65 5.85
C LYS A 301 27.36 -19.14 5.97
N GLN A 302 27.92 -19.97 5.09
CA GLN A 302 27.82 -21.43 5.14
C GLN A 302 28.62 -22.05 6.31
N GLY A 303 29.62 -21.35 6.85
CA GLY A 303 30.50 -21.88 7.90
C GLY A 303 31.58 -22.83 7.36
N THR A 304 31.82 -22.83 6.06
CA THR A 304 32.73 -23.73 5.36
C THR A 304 34.04 -23.01 5.02
N LYS A 305 35.12 -23.77 4.80
CA LYS A 305 36.43 -23.23 4.41
C LYS A 305 36.42 -22.71 2.97
N TYR A 306 35.67 -23.39 2.09
CA TYR A 306 35.37 -22.99 0.72
C TYR A 306 33.86 -22.95 0.52
N ALA A 307 33.38 -22.07 -0.36
CA ALA A 307 31.94 -21.97 -0.59
C ALA A 307 31.42 -23.19 -1.34
N VAL A 308 30.37 -23.78 -0.81
CA VAL A 308 29.65 -24.86 -1.49
C VAL A 308 28.68 -24.22 -2.48
N VAL A 309 28.96 -24.44 -3.77
CA VAL A 309 28.15 -24.02 -4.91
C VAL A 309 27.55 -25.26 -5.59
N PRO A 310 26.52 -25.13 -6.44
CA PRO A 310 25.89 -26.28 -7.10
C PRO A 310 26.82 -27.15 -7.94
N VAL A 311 27.98 -26.63 -8.34
CA VAL A 311 29.02 -27.32 -9.09
C VAL A 311 30.33 -27.12 -8.35
N HIS A 312 30.75 -28.13 -7.59
CA HIS A 312 31.79 -28.01 -6.58
C HIS A 312 33.07 -28.77 -6.95
N THR A 313 32.97 -29.89 -7.66
CA THR A 313 34.14 -30.68 -8.09
C THR A 313 34.56 -30.36 -9.54
N PRO A 314 35.84 -30.56 -9.92
CA PRO A 314 36.28 -30.43 -11.31
C PRO A 314 35.52 -31.37 -12.26
N GLU A 315 35.11 -32.54 -11.76
CA GLU A 315 34.35 -33.56 -12.48
C GLU A 315 32.91 -33.09 -12.73
N GLU A 316 32.25 -32.53 -11.72
CA GLU A 316 30.94 -31.89 -11.87
C GLU A 316 31.01 -30.70 -12.83
N PHE A 317 32.10 -29.94 -12.82
CA PHE A 317 32.27 -28.82 -13.75
C PHE A 317 32.43 -29.28 -15.20
N ALA A 318 33.15 -30.39 -15.41
CA ALA A 318 33.28 -31.00 -16.73
C ALA A 318 31.93 -31.56 -17.22
N LEU A 319 31.18 -32.24 -16.35
CA LEU A 319 29.84 -32.75 -16.65
C LEU A 319 28.84 -31.61 -16.93
N PHE A 320 28.85 -30.55 -16.12
CA PHE A 320 27.99 -29.38 -16.30
C PHE A 320 28.27 -28.68 -17.63
N ARG A 321 29.55 -28.48 -18.00
CA ARG A 321 29.90 -27.95 -19.34
C ARG A 321 29.40 -28.86 -20.45
N HIS A 322 29.58 -30.17 -20.30
CA HIS A 322 29.14 -31.13 -21.31
C HIS A 322 27.61 -31.09 -21.52
N ILE A 323 26.83 -30.97 -20.44
CA ILE A 323 25.37 -30.83 -20.51
C ILE A 323 24.98 -29.50 -21.15
N MET A 324 25.61 -28.40 -20.75
CA MET A 324 25.31 -27.07 -21.30
C MET A 324 25.69 -26.94 -22.79
N ASP A 325 26.75 -27.62 -23.23
CA ASP A 325 27.13 -27.67 -24.64
C ASP A 325 26.16 -28.55 -25.46
N GLN A 326 25.62 -29.64 -24.89
CA GLN A 326 24.60 -30.48 -25.54
C GLN A 326 23.25 -29.78 -25.71
N ASP A 327 22.82 -28.99 -24.71
CA ASP A 327 21.57 -28.22 -24.79
C ASP A 327 21.64 -27.09 -25.83
N HIS A 328 22.84 -26.59 -26.14
CA HIS A 328 23.06 -25.58 -27.18
C HIS A 328 22.98 -26.13 -28.62
N ASP A 329 23.22 -27.42 -28.83
CA ASP A 329 23.10 -28.09 -30.13
C ASP A 329 21.67 -28.55 -30.45
N THR A 330 20.71 -28.33 -29.54
CA THR A 330 19.31 -28.75 -29.70
C THR A 330 18.31 -27.57 -29.83
N GLN A 331 18.80 -26.36 -30.10
CA GLN A 331 17.97 -25.23 -30.57
C GLN A 331 18.22 -24.92 -32.04
#